data_AF-A0A7S0D517-F1
#
_entry.id   AF-A0A7S0D517-F1
#
_cell.length_a   1.000
_cell.length_b   1.000
_cell.length_c   1.000
_cell.angle_alpha   90.00
_cell.angle_beta   90.00
_cell.angle_gamma   90.00
#
_symmetry.space_group_name_H-M   'P 1'
#
loop_
_entity.id
_entity.type
_entity.pdbx_description
1 polymer ?
#
loop_
_entity_poly.entity_id
_entity_poly.type
_entity_poly.pdbx_seq_one_letter_code
_entity_poly.pdbx_strand_id
1 'polypeptide(L)'
;EALSCLFQLLHRLTEARHRCAVIVYKSLVFALVETHVGVVEGDKGSDVIHEFLQSNLLDATRRIPSLPVHVMIEPLINQHARQGYNNNDLGFLACLASHPRLAARQALLLLHFTAKVAVHDVVFGRLAGTISIELLSRFKDQSSFLAYLEKFTRVAFSLFMKASERRYLPPNDPSSAPDPGLKVTAKSSLEDAESRSSLALEMLSRVWMVVQDIPAFTSKISILARSVVSDFKTFLPTK
;
A
#
# COMPACT_ATOMS: atom_id res chain seq x y z
N GLU A 1 -6.68 19.92 25.07
CA GLU A 1 -7.05 21.33 24.78
C GLU A 1 -6.03 22.05 23.89
N ALA A 2 -4.74 22.02 24.20
CA ALA A 2 -3.70 22.70 23.39
C ALA A 2 -3.67 22.25 21.92
N LEU A 3 -3.76 20.94 21.63
CA LEU A 3 -3.78 20.42 20.25
C LEU A 3 -5.00 20.91 19.46
N SER A 4 -6.17 20.94 20.08
CA SER A 4 -7.40 21.49 19.47
C SER A 4 -7.20 22.96 19.09
N CYS A 5 -6.57 23.75 19.96
CA CYS A 5 -6.24 25.14 19.67
C CYS A 5 -5.26 25.27 18.50
N LEU A 6 -4.29 24.36 18.37
CA LEU A 6 -3.35 24.35 17.23
C LEU A 6 -4.04 24.05 15.89
N PHE A 7 -5.03 23.16 15.85
CA PHE A 7 -5.82 22.92 14.63
C PHE A 7 -6.70 24.12 14.28
N GLN A 8 -7.32 24.77 15.26
CA GLN A 8 -8.07 26.01 15.05
C GLN A 8 -7.16 27.13 14.53
N LEU A 9 -5.95 27.24 15.09
CA LEU A 9 -4.94 28.19 14.64
C LEU A 9 -4.51 27.88 13.20
N LEU A 10 -4.24 26.61 12.87
CA LEU A 10 -3.90 26.18 11.52
C LEU A 10 -4.98 26.62 10.52
N HIS A 11 -6.25 26.44 10.87
CA HIS A 11 -7.36 26.84 10.02
C HIS A 11 -7.34 28.35 9.75
N ARG A 12 -7.31 29.18 10.80
CA ARG A 12 -7.28 30.64 10.69
C ARG A 12 -6.05 31.15 9.93
N LEU A 13 -4.87 30.57 10.20
CA LEU A 13 -3.64 30.93 9.50
C LEU A 13 -3.71 30.56 8.01
N THR A 14 -4.36 29.45 7.67
CA THR A 14 -4.51 29.03 6.27
C THR A 14 -5.50 29.91 5.52
N GLU A 15 -6.62 30.28 6.14
CA GLU A 15 -7.57 31.26 5.59
C GLU A 15 -6.89 32.62 5.34
N ALA A 16 -6.08 33.07 6.29
CA ALA A 16 -5.28 34.30 6.17
C ALA A 16 -4.06 34.16 5.23
N ARG A 17 -3.81 32.98 4.65
CA ARG A 17 -2.63 32.66 3.83
C ARG A 17 -1.30 33.03 4.53
N HIS A 18 -1.27 32.92 5.85
CA HIS A 18 -0.14 33.31 6.67
C HIS A 18 0.98 32.28 6.57
N ARG A 19 2.24 32.73 6.50
CA ARG A 19 3.42 31.85 6.31
C ARG A 19 3.57 30.82 7.44
N CYS A 20 3.15 31.16 8.66
CA CYS A 20 3.19 30.25 9.80
C CYS A 20 2.24 29.05 9.68
N ALA A 21 1.24 29.06 8.79
CA ALA A 21 0.37 27.91 8.58
C ALA A 21 1.17 26.64 8.25
N VAL A 22 2.20 26.78 7.40
CA VAL A 22 3.08 25.67 7.01
C VAL A 22 3.89 25.16 8.19
N ILE A 23 4.32 26.05 9.09
CA ILE A 23 5.11 25.69 10.28
C ILE A 23 4.24 24.88 11.24
N VAL A 24 3.05 25.41 11.59
CA VAL A 24 2.10 24.73 12.48
C VAL A 24 1.71 23.37 11.91
N TYR A 25 1.40 23.31 10.62
CA TYR A 25 1.10 22.05 9.96
C TYR A 25 2.25 21.05 10.04
N LYS A 26 3.49 21.45 9.72
CA LYS A 26 4.67 20.58 9.85
C LYS A 26 4.85 20.05 11.27
N SER A 27 4.65 20.89 12.28
CA SER A 27 4.72 20.49 13.68
C SER A 27 3.65 19.47 14.05
N LEU A 28 2.42 19.61 13.54
CA LEU A 28 1.34 18.64 13.77
C LEU A 28 1.64 17.29 13.10
N VAL A 29 2.21 17.31 11.89
CA VAL A 29 2.65 16.09 11.20
C VAL A 29 3.75 15.37 11.96
N PHE A 30 4.72 16.13 12.48
CA PHE A 30 5.79 15.57 13.29
C PHE A 30 5.26 14.97 14.59
N ALA A 31 4.36 15.68 15.29
CA ALA A 31 3.71 15.18 16.49
C ALA A 31 2.91 13.89 16.24
N LEU A 32 2.24 13.76 15.08
CA LEU A 32 1.54 12.53 14.69
C LEU A 32 2.52 11.35 14.63
N VAL A 33 3.69 11.55 14.04
CA VAL A 33 4.69 10.49 13.86
C VAL A 33 5.36 10.11 15.18
N GLU A 34 5.71 11.08 16.01
CA GLU A 34 6.32 10.83 17.32
C GLU A 34 5.37 10.11 18.28
N THR A 35 4.09 10.50 18.31
CA THR A 35 3.11 9.87 19.21
C THR A 35 2.90 8.39 18.87
N HIS A 36 2.99 7.98 17.61
CA HIS A 36 2.89 6.57 17.25
C HIS A 36 4.01 5.70 17.85
N VAL A 37 5.21 6.27 18.06
CA VAL A 37 6.30 5.57 18.75
C VAL A 37 5.90 5.22 20.18
N GLY A 38 5.30 6.17 20.90
CA GLY A 38 4.77 5.93 22.25
C GLY A 38 3.65 4.90 22.30
N VAL A 39 2.79 4.83 21.26
CA VAL A 39 1.73 3.80 21.17
C VAL A 39 2.34 2.40 21.11
N VAL A 40 3.35 2.22 20.27
CA VAL A 40 4.03 0.93 20.09
C VAL A 40 4.74 0.48 21.35
N GLU A 41 5.22 1.41 22.17
CA GLU A 41 5.83 1.14 23.48
C GLU A 41 4.80 0.82 24.59
N GLY A 42 3.50 0.86 24.27
CA GLY A 42 2.42 0.48 25.18
C GLY A 42 1.86 1.63 26.03
N ASP A 43 2.21 2.88 25.72
CA ASP A 43 1.63 4.04 26.38
C ASP A 43 0.21 4.32 25.85
N LYS A 44 -0.78 3.94 26.66
CA LYS A 44 -2.21 4.20 26.36
C LYS A 44 -2.53 5.69 26.20
N GLY A 45 -1.76 6.58 26.84
CA GLY A 45 -1.95 8.02 26.67
C GLY A 45 -1.58 8.50 25.28
N SER A 46 -0.53 7.91 24.70
CA SER A 46 -0.07 8.22 23.36
C SER A 46 -1.07 7.80 22.27
N ASP A 47 -1.83 6.72 22.50
CA ASP A 47 -2.80 6.17 21.53
C ASP A 47 -3.95 7.15 21.28
N VAL A 48 -4.54 7.67 22.36
CA VAL A 48 -5.62 8.67 22.28
C VAL A 48 -5.14 9.95 21.57
N ILE A 49 -3.90 10.37 21.84
CA ILE A 49 -3.32 11.55 21.20
C ILE A 49 -3.06 11.29 19.71
N HIS A 50 -2.55 10.10 19.36
CA HIS A 50 -2.29 9.71 17.99
C HIS A 50 -3.59 9.70 17.16
N GLU A 51 -4.64 9.03 17.66
CA GLU A 51 -5.95 9.00 17.01
C GLU A 51 -6.54 10.41 16.86
N PHE A 52 -6.41 11.25 17.89
CA PHE A 52 -6.85 12.64 17.83
C PHE A 52 -6.12 13.42 16.73
N LEU A 53 -4.79 13.30 16.66
CA LEU A 53 -3.97 13.97 15.64
C LEU A 53 -4.32 13.48 14.24
N GLN A 54 -4.47 12.17 14.05
CA GLN A 54 -4.79 11.55 12.76
C GLN A 54 -6.17 12.00 12.26
N SER A 55 -7.18 11.94 13.13
CA SER A 55 -8.55 12.34 12.80
C SER A 55 -8.63 13.82 12.39
N ASN A 56 -7.97 14.70 13.15
CA ASN A 56 -7.96 16.13 12.84
C ASN A 56 -7.11 16.47 11.61
N LEU A 57 -5.99 15.79 11.37
CA LEU A 57 -5.19 15.97 10.14
C LEU A 57 -5.94 15.46 8.90
N LEU A 58 -6.68 14.36 9.03
CA LEU A 58 -7.55 13.86 7.97
C LEU A 58 -8.64 14.88 7.62
N ASP A 59 -9.34 15.43 8.63
CA ASP A 59 -10.35 16.47 8.44
C ASP A 59 -9.74 17.75 7.83
N ALA A 60 -8.59 18.20 8.33
CA ALA A 60 -7.87 19.34 7.77
C ALA A 60 -7.48 19.12 6.30
N THR A 61 -7.04 17.92 5.94
CA THR A 61 -6.68 17.56 4.56
C THR A 61 -7.89 17.62 3.63
N ARG A 62 -9.09 17.25 4.12
CA ARG A 62 -10.33 17.33 3.33
C ARG A 62 -10.82 18.77 3.19
N ARG A 63 -10.73 19.58 4.25
CA ARG A 63 -11.27 20.95 4.29
C ARG A 63 -10.37 22.00 3.65
N ILE A 64 -9.07 21.75 3.60
CA ILE A 64 -8.07 22.73 3.16
C ILE A 64 -7.38 22.21 1.90
N PRO A 65 -7.91 22.47 0.69
CA PRO A 65 -7.31 22.00 -0.56
C PRO A 65 -5.89 22.52 -0.80
N SER A 66 -5.55 23.67 -0.19
CA SER A 66 -4.22 24.27 -0.24
C SER A 66 -3.21 23.61 0.70
N LEU A 67 -3.55 22.54 1.41
CA LEU A 67 -2.63 21.91 2.35
C LEU A 67 -1.48 21.19 1.60
N PRO A 68 -0.20 21.35 2.03
CA PRO A 68 0.92 20.69 1.38
C PRO A 68 1.02 19.22 1.80
N VAL A 69 0.18 18.36 1.21
CA VAL A 69 0.12 16.93 1.55
C VAL A 69 1.43 16.16 1.34
N HIS A 70 2.29 16.63 0.44
CA HIS A 70 3.60 16.01 0.17
C HIS A 70 4.49 15.91 1.42
N VAL A 71 4.28 16.78 2.42
CA VAL A 71 5.06 16.80 3.66
C VAL A 71 4.72 15.60 4.57
N MET A 72 3.53 15.01 4.43
CA MET A 72 3.07 13.89 5.28
C MET A 72 3.40 12.52 4.70
N ILE A 73 3.51 12.41 3.37
CA ILE A 73 3.56 11.11 2.69
C ILE A 73 4.72 10.26 3.16
N GLU A 74 5.93 10.79 3.11
CA GLU A 74 7.14 10.03 3.47
C GLU A 74 7.21 9.70 4.98
N PRO A 75 6.93 10.63 5.91
CA PRO A 75 6.86 10.29 7.33
C PRO A 75 5.83 9.20 7.64
N LEU A 76 4.63 9.28 7.07
CA LEU A 76 3.57 8.29 7.31
C LEU A 76 3.93 6.91 6.73
N ILE A 77 4.42 6.84 5.50
CA ILE A 77 4.86 5.57 4.91
C ILE A 77 5.97 4.94 5.76
N ASN A 78 6.93 5.74 6.23
CA ASN A 78 8.03 5.26 7.05
C ASN A 78 7.54 4.75 8.42
N GLN A 79 6.59 5.45 9.04
CA GLN A 79 5.93 5.00 10.28
C GLN A 79 5.23 3.65 10.05
N HIS A 80 4.36 3.56 9.04
CA HIS A 80 3.59 2.35 8.76
C HIS A 80 4.45 1.16 8.34
N ALA A 81 5.54 1.40 7.62
CA ALA A 81 6.48 0.35 7.23
C ALA A 81 7.24 -0.25 8.43
N ARG A 82 7.44 0.52 9.50
CA ARG A 82 8.16 0.08 10.71
C ARG A 82 7.25 -0.52 11.76
N GLN A 83 6.06 0.04 11.92
CA GLN A 83 5.20 -0.21 13.08
C GLN A 83 3.86 -0.86 12.71
N GLY A 84 3.62 -1.09 11.42
CA GLY A 84 2.36 -1.64 10.93
C GLY A 84 1.32 -0.55 10.63
N TYR A 85 0.15 -0.99 10.23
CA TYR A 85 -0.94 -0.13 9.80
C TYR A 85 -2.28 -0.79 10.13
N ASN A 86 -3.31 0.04 10.29
CA ASN A 86 -4.69 -0.36 10.53
C ASN A 86 -5.63 0.24 9.46
N ASN A 87 -6.94 0.03 9.63
CA ASN A 87 -7.95 0.55 8.71
C ASN A 87 -8.01 2.09 8.66
N ASN A 88 -7.79 2.76 9.80
CA ASN A 88 -7.79 4.22 9.87
C ASN A 88 -6.59 4.81 9.13
N ASP A 89 -5.43 4.15 9.24
CA ASP A 89 -4.21 4.51 8.51
C ASP A 89 -4.40 4.42 7.01
N LEU A 90 -4.93 3.30 6.54
CA LEU A 90 -5.21 3.11 5.12
C LEU A 90 -6.31 4.06 4.63
N GLY A 91 -7.32 4.36 5.47
CA GLY A 91 -8.31 5.39 5.19
C GLY A 91 -7.68 6.79 5.06
N PHE A 92 -6.67 7.11 5.85
CA PHE A 92 -5.92 8.35 5.74
C PHE A 92 -5.07 8.39 4.46
N LEU A 93 -4.34 7.31 4.16
CA LEU A 93 -3.59 7.17 2.91
C LEU A 93 -4.50 7.27 1.68
N ALA A 94 -5.71 6.72 1.72
CA ALA A 94 -6.70 6.87 0.66
C ALA A 94 -7.10 8.34 0.44
N CYS A 95 -7.30 9.09 1.53
CA CYS A 95 -7.57 10.52 1.45
C CYS A 95 -6.40 11.32 0.85
N LEU A 96 -5.16 10.92 1.14
CA LEU A 96 -3.99 11.55 0.55
C LEU A 96 -3.84 11.19 -0.94
N ALA A 97 -4.16 9.95 -1.29
CA ALA A 97 -4.11 9.45 -2.66
C ALA A 97 -5.07 10.15 -3.62
N SER A 98 -6.18 10.72 -3.12
CA SER A 98 -7.13 11.51 -3.91
C SER A 98 -6.90 13.03 -3.82
N HIS A 99 -5.98 13.49 -2.96
CA HIS A 99 -5.79 14.92 -2.74
C HIS A 99 -5.22 15.64 -3.98
N PRO A 100 -5.75 16.81 -4.39
CA PRO A 100 -5.38 17.50 -5.63
C PRO A 100 -3.93 17.97 -5.64
N ARG A 101 -3.35 18.29 -4.48
CA ARG A 101 -1.94 18.72 -4.35
C ARG A 101 -0.93 17.57 -4.21
N LEU A 102 -1.36 16.32 -4.36
CA LEU A 102 -0.42 15.20 -4.36
C LEU A 102 0.44 15.27 -5.64
N ALA A 103 1.75 15.33 -5.48
CA ALA A 103 2.68 15.38 -6.62
C ALA A 103 3.14 13.97 -7.01
N ALA A 104 3.50 13.80 -8.29
CA ALA A 104 3.80 12.49 -8.88
C ALA A 104 4.91 11.71 -8.13
N ARG A 105 5.95 12.39 -7.65
CA ARG A 105 7.04 11.76 -6.88
C ARG A 105 6.51 11.10 -5.60
N GLN A 106 5.68 11.80 -4.85
CA GLN A 106 5.10 11.32 -3.59
C GLN A 106 4.00 10.30 -3.84
N ALA A 107 3.19 10.48 -4.90
CA ALA A 107 2.24 9.49 -5.34
C ALA A 107 2.92 8.15 -5.69
N LEU A 108 4.11 8.19 -6.29
CA LEU A 108 4.88 6.97 -6.60
C LEU A 108 5.37 6.25 -5.35
N LEU A 109 5.79 7.00 -4.31
CA LEU A 109 6.14 6.42 -3.01
C LEU A 109 4.92 5.74 -2.37
N LEU A 110 3.78 6.42 -2.39
CA LEU A 110 2.54 5.89 -1.85
C LEU A 110 2.09 4.64 -2.62
N LEU A 111 2.15 4.67 -3.95
CA LEU A 111 1.84 3.53 -4.81
C LEU A 111 2.76 2.34 -4.50
N HIS A 112 4.06 2.57 -4.37
CA HIS A 112 5.03 1.52 -4.06
C HIS A 112 4.69 0.83 -2.73
N PHE A 113 4.33 1.62 -1.71
CA PHE A 113 3.90 1.09 -0.42
C PHE A 113 2.57 0.33 -0.52
N THR A 114 1.52 0.96 -1.05
CA THR A 114 0.17 0.36 -1.07
C THR A 114 0.09 -0.84 -2.00
N ALA A 115 0.81 -0.86 -3.11
CA ALA A 115 0.84 -2.01 -4.02
C ALA A 115 1.57 -3.20 -3.40
N LYS A 116 2.60 -2.97 -2.57
CA LYS A 116 3.24 -4.02 -1.77
C LYS A 116 2.26 -4.59 -0.74
N VAL A 117 1.56 -3.73 0.01
CA VAL A 117 0.50 -4.17 0.95
C VAL A 117 -0.57 -4.97 0.20
N ALA A 118 -0.97 -4.50 -0.99
CA ALA A 118 -2.03 -5.09 -1.80
C ALA A 118 -1.81 -6.57 -2.16
N VAL A 119 -0.56 -7.01 -2.31
CA VAL A 119 -0.23 -8.38 -2.73
C VAL A 119 0.33 -9.27 -1.61
N HIS A 120 0.73 -8.67 -0.48
CA HIS A 120 1.35 -9.41 0.63
C HIS A 120 0.46 -9.53 1.87
N ASP A 121 -0.41 -8.55 2.11
CA ASP A 121 -1.27 -8.52 3.29
C ASP A 121 -2.68 -9.01 2.96
N VAL A 122 -3.07 -10.14 3.54
CA VAL A 122 -4.36 -10.77 3.26
C VAL A 122 -5.54 -10.03 3.89
N VAL A 123 -5.29 -9.26 4.96
CA VAL A 123 -6.32 -8.53 5.70
C VAL A 123 -6.58 -7.18 5.01
N PHE A 124 -5.51 -6.48 4.70
CA PHE A 124 -5.57 -5.10 4.20
C PHE A 124 -5.39 -4.98 2.68
N GLY A 125 -5.06 -6.07 2.00
CA GLY A 125 -4.62 -6.05 0.61
C GLY A 125 -5.65 -5.45 -0.35
N ARG A 126 -6.94 -5.74 -0.16
CA ARG A 126 -8.00 -5.18 -1.02
C ARG A 126 -8.15 -3.67 -0.86
N LEU A 127 -8.07 -3.15 0.37
CA LEU A 127 -8.16 -1.72 0.64
C LEU A 127 -6.95 -0.99 0.04
N ALA A 128 -5.74 -1.50 0.30
CA ALA A 128 -4.51 -0.96 -0.29
C ALA A 128 -4.50 -1.06 -1.82
N GLY A 129 -5.11 -2.10 -2.37
CA GLY A 129 -5.32 -2.27 -3.80
C GLY A 129 -6.15 -1.13 -4.40
N THR A 130 -7.28 -0.78 -3.76
CA THR A 130 -8.10 0.37 -4.19
C THR A 130 -7.31 1.69 -4.20
N ILE A 131 -6.50 1.94 -3.17
CA ILE A 131 -5.63 3.14 -3.11
C ILE A 131 -4.62 3.13 -4.26
N SER A 132 -4.03 1.97 -4.54
CA SER A 132 -3.06 1.80 -5.62
C SER A 132 -3.68 2.09 -6.99
N ILE A 133 -4.92 1.64 -7.23
CA ILE A 133 -5.66 1.90 -8.46
C ILE A 133 -5.98 3.38 -8.62
N GLU A 134 -6.43 4.05 -7.55
CA GLU A 134 -6.66 5.50 -7.56
C GLU A 134 -5.39 6.27 -8.00
N LEU A 135 -4.24 5.93 -7.43
CA LEU A 135 -2.96 6.55 -7.79
C LEU A 135 -2.57 6.28 -9.25
N LEU A 136 -2.76 5.05 -9.70
CA LEU A 136 -2.48 4.68 -11.09
C LEU A 136 -3.38 5.43 -12.06
N SER A 137 -4.69 5.48 -11.82
CA SER A 137 -5.63 6.21 -12.67
C SER A 137 -5.28 7.70 -12.80
N ARG A 138 -4.77 8.32 -11.73
CA ARG A 138 -4.37 9.73 -11.73
C ARG A 138 -3.03 10.01 -12.43
N PHE A 139 -2.09 9.07 -12.39
CA PHE A 139 -0.70 9.30 -12.82
C PHE A 139 -0.22 8.33 -13.92
N LYS A 140 -1.13 7.59 -14.58
CA LYS A 140 -0.79 6.57 -15.59
C LYS A 140 0.02 7.09 -16.77
N ASP A 141 -0.12 8.36 -17.12
CA ASP A 141 0.61 8.98 -18.24
C ASP A 141 2.06 9.33 -17.88
N GLN A 142 2.44 9.23 -16.61
CA GLN A 142 3.80 9.52 -16.15
C GLN A 142 4.71 8.31 -16.41
N SER A 143 5.83 8.54 -17.10
CA SER A 143 6.80 7.49 -17.45
C SER A 143 7.33 6.73 -16.24
N SER A 144 7.50 7.40 -15.10
CA SER A 144 7.94 6.79 -13.84
C SER A 144 6.92 5.77 -13.30
N PHE A 145 5.63 6.02 -13.50
CA PHE A 145 4.56 5.10 -13.07
C PHE A 145 4.51 3.87 -13.96
N LEU A 146 4.62 4.04 -15.28
CA LEU A 146 4.69 2.93 -16.23
C LEU A 146 5.92 2.05 -15.99
N ALA A 147 7.09 2.66 -15.72
CA ALA A 147 8.31 1.93 -15.39
C ALA A 147 8.19 1.15 -14.07
N TYR A 148 7.50 1.72 -13.07
CA TYR A 148 7.19 1.02 -11.83
C TYR A 148 6.23 -0.15 -12.07
N LEU A 149 5.15 0.07 -12.83
CA LEU A 149 4.18 -0.96 -13.15
C LEU A 149 4.79 -2.16 -13.88
N GLU A 150 5.73 -1.93 -14.79
CA GLU A 150 6.47 -3.00 -15.48
C GLU A 150 7.22 -3.90 -14.47
N LYS A 151 7.85 -3.31 -13.45
CA LYS A 151 8.51 -4.06 -12.38
C LYS A 151 7.51 -4.76 -11.46
N PHE A 152 6.45 -4.05 -11.06
CA PHE A 152 5.42 -4.57 -10.16
C PHE A 152 4.70 -5.78 -10.76
N THR A 153 4.27 -5.68 -12.02
CA THR A 153 3.59 -6.78 -12.73
C THR A 153 4.45 -8.03 -12.77
N ARG A 154 5.76 -7.91 -13.04
CA ARG A 154 6.69 -9.05 -12.99
C ARG A 154 6.71 -9.71 -11.61
N VAL A 155 6.79 -8.92 -10.53
CA VAL A 155 6.77 -9.44 -9.15
C VAL A 155 5.44 -10.13 -8.85
N ALA A 156 4.31 -9.50 -9.19
CA ALA A 156 2.98 -10.04 -8.94
C ALA A 156 2.74 -11.36 -9.71
N PHE A 157 3.18 -11.43 -10.97
CA PHE A 157 3.16 -12.68 -11.73
C PHE A 157 3.99 -13.76 -11.05
N SER A 158 5.24 -13.47 -10.65
CA SER A 158 6.08 -14.45 -9.95
C SER A 158 5.45 -14.94 -8.64
N LEU A 159 4.76 -14.08 -7.88
CA LEU A 159 4.03 -14.48 -6.68
C LEU A 159 2.89 -15.45 -7.02
N PHE A 160 2.11 -15.16 -8.06
CA PHE A 160 1.04 -16.03 -8.54
C PHE A 160 1.55 -17.39 -9.02
N MET A 161 2.66 -17.42 -9.78
CA MET A 161 3.24 -18.66 -10.30
C MET A 161 3.76 -19.56 -9.17
N LYS A 162 4.51 -19.00 -8.21
CA LYS A 162 5.04 -19.76 -7.06
C LYS A 162 3.93 -20.38 -6.21
N ALA A 163 2.81 -19.68 -6.05
CA ALA A 163 1.65 -20.23 -5.35
C ALA A 163 0.99 -21.36 -6.17
N SER A 164 0.98 -21.24 -7.49
CA SER A 164 0.44 -22.26 -8.40
C SER A 164 1.30 -23.53 -8.40
N GLU A 165 2.62 -23.43 -8.44
CA GLU A 165 3.55 -24.56 -8.38
C GLU A 165 3.34 -25.43 -7.12
N ARG A 166 3.12 -24.79 -5.97
CA ARG A 166 2.83 -25.49 -4.70
C ARG A 166 1.56 -26.33 -4.74
N ARG A 167 0.63 -26.06 -5.66
CA ARG A 167 -0.59 -26.86 -5.84
C ARG A 167 -0.36 -28.14 -6.63
N TYR A 168 0.67 -28.19 -7.47
CA TYR A 168 0.94 -29.29 -8.40
C TYR A 168 2.06 -30.22 -7.93
N LEU A 169 2.88 -29.81 -6.96
CA LEU A 169 3.85 -30.70 -6.33
C LEU A 169 3.13 -31.67 -5.38
N PRO A 170 3.33 -33.00 -5.50
CA PRO A 170 2.83 -33.95 -4.51
C PRO A 170 3.46 -33.65 -3.15
N PRO A 171 2.76 -33.92 -2.02
CA PRO A 171 3.38 -33.81 -0.71
C PRO A 171 4.63 -34.69 -0.68
N ASN A 172 5.77 -34.10 -0.32
CA ASN A 172 7.06 -34.79 -0.26
C ASN A 172 6.95 -36.14 0.47
N ASP A 173 7.66 -37.13 -0.08
CA ASP A 173 8.04 -38.44 0.44
C ASP A 173 7.50 -38.84 1.84
N PRO A 174 6.77 -39.98 1.97
CA PRO A 174 6.28 -40.49 3.26
C PRO A 174 7.39 -40.90 4.26
N SER A 175 8.67 -40.81 3.89
CA SER A 175 9.81 -41.03 4.79
C SER A 175 10.16 -39.83 5.68
N SER A 176 9.56 -38.66 5.42
CA SER A 176 9.71 -37.44 6.25
C SER A 176 8.40 -37.10 6.96
N ALA A 177 7.91 -38.01 7.80
CA ALA A 177 6.73 -37.73 8.61
C ALA A 177 6.99 -36.49 9.50
N PRO A 178 6.22 -35.39 9.35
CA PRO A 178 6.32 -34.28 10.28
C PRO A 178 5.71 -34.72 11.61
N ASP A 179 6.37 -34.35 12.70
CA ASP A 179 5.83 -34.40 14.05
C ASP A 179 4.35 -33.93 14.04
N PRO A 180 3.43 -34.64 14.71
CA PRO A 180 1.99 -34.33 14.65
C PRO A 180 1.62 -32.89 15.06
N GLY A 181 2.54 -32.14 15.70
CA GLY A 181 2.40 -30.71 15.98
C GLY A 181 2.64 -29.75 14.79
N LEU A 182 3.25 -30.19 13.68
CA LEU A 182 3.61 -29.33 12.52
C LEU A 182 2.56 -29.26 11.40
N LYS A 183 1.51 -30.10 11.46
CA LYS A 183 0.48 -30.15 10.39
C LYS A 183 -0.40 -28.88 10.35
N VAL A 184 -0.58 -28.21 11.49
CA VAL A 184 -1.39 -26.98 11.61
C VAL A 184 -0.67 -25.78 10.98
N THR A 185 0.66 -25.71 11.08
CA THR A 185 1.48 -24.62 10.51
C THR A 185 1.68 -24.75 8.99
N ALA A 186 1.72 -25.97 8.46
CA ALA A 186 1.83 -26.19 7.02
C ALA A 186 0.54 -25.84 6.26
N LYS A 187 -0.63 -26.15 6.84
CA LYS A 187 -1.94 -25.88 6.23
C LYS A 187 -2.26 -24.38 6.19
N SER A 188 -2.00 -23.66 7.29
CA SER A 188 -2.15 -22.19 7.35
C SER A 188 -1.19 -21.47 6.39
N SER A 189 0.05 -21.92 6.27
CA SER A 189 1.04 -21.37 5.32
C SER A 189 0.62 -21.55 3.84
N LEU A 190 -0.08 -22.65 3.53
CA LEU A 190 -0.64 -22.87 2.19
C LEU A 190 -1.83 -21.95 1.93
N GLU A 191 -2.80 -21.87 2.85
CA GLU A 191 -3.97 -20.99 2.75
C GLU A 191 -3.57 -19.50 2.60
N ASP A 192 -2.52 -19.07 3.30
CA ASP A 192 -1.95 -17.72 3.16
C ASP A 192 -1.32 -17.49 1.78
N ALA A 193 -0.59 -18.49 1.25
CA ALA A 193 0.01 -18.41 -0.08
C ALA A 193 -1.06 -18.35 -1.18
N GLU A 194 -2.16 -19.09 -1.01
CA GLU A 194 -3.30 -19.06 -1.92
C GLU A 194 -4.01 -17.71 -1.87
N SER A 195 -4.26 -17.18 -0.67
CA SER A 195 -4.88 -15.88 -0.48
C SER A 195 -4.05 -14.75 -1.12
N ARG A 196 -2.71 -14.78 -0.93
CA ARG A 196 -1.80 -13.83 -1.58
C ARG A 196 -1.79 -13.97 -3.10
N SER A 197 -1.90 -15.18 -3.65
CA SER A 197 -1.96 -15.38 -5.10
C SER A 197 -3.26 -14.84 -5.70
N SER A 198 -4.38 -15.02 -4.99
CA SER A 198 -5.67 -14.42 -5.36
C SER A 198 -5.58 -12.89 -5.38
N LEU A 199 -4.98 -12.28 -4.36
CA LEU A 199 -4.76 -10.83 -4.32
C LEU A 199 -3.83 -10.32 -5.42
N ALA A 200 -2.75 -11.05 -5.71
CA ALA A 200 -1.84 -10.70 -6.80
C ALA A 200 -2.57 -10.72 -8.16
N LEU A 201 -3.40 -11.74 -8.41
CA LEU A 201 -4.20 -11.84 -9.63
C LEU A 201 -5.26 -10.73 -9.71
N GLU A 202 -5.93 -10.44 -8.60
CA GLU A 202 -6.90 -9.33 -8.51
C GLU A 202 -6.22 -7.99 -8.83
N MET A 203 -5.04 -7.73 -8.27
CA MET A 203 -4.29 -6.52 -8.57
C MET A 203 -3.80 -6.46 -10.02
N LEU A 204 -3.30 -7.56 -10.58
CA LEU A 204 -2.93 -7.62 -11.99
C LEU A 204 -4.11 -7.30 -12.91
N SER A 205 -5.29 -7.84 -12.61
CA SER A 205 -6.53 -7.58 -13.34
C SER A 205 -6.93 -6.11 -13.27
N ARG A 206 -6.94 -5.52 -12.07
CA ARG A 206 -7.28 -4.10 -11.88
C ARG A 206 -6.26 -3.18 -12.55
N VAL A 207 -4.96 -3.48 -12.46
CA VAL A 207 -3.90 -2.73 -13.15
C VAL A 207 -4.16 -2.76 -14.66
N TRP A 208 -4.44 -3.95 -15.22
CA TRP A 208 -4.75 -4.10 -16.64
C TRP A 208 -5.91 -3.20 -17.08
N MET A 209 -7.00 -3.14 -16.30
CA MET A 209 -8.15 -2.28 -16.62
C MET A 209 -7.80 -0.79 -16.72
N VAL A 210 -6.82 -0.31 -15.94
CA VAL A 210 -6.41 1.10 -15.92
C VAL A 210 -5.52 1.48 -17.10
N VAL A 211 -4.71 0.54 -17.57
CA VAL A 211 -3.60 0.79 -18.53
C VAL A 211 -3.80 0.12 -19.88
N GLN A 212 -4.91 -0.59 -20.10
CA GLN A 212 -5.24 -1.26 -21.36
C GLN A 212 -5.30 -0.30 -22.56
N ASP A 213 -5.51 0.99 -22.31
CA ASP A 213 -5.54 2.05 -23.33
C ASP A 213 -4.14 2.60 -23.68
N ILE A 214 -3.07 2.08 -23.06
CA ILE A 214 -1.68 2.52 -23.28
C ILE A 214 -0.94 1.47 -24.14
N PRO A 215 -0.83 1.64 -25.48
CA PRO A 215 -0.33 0.59 -26.37
C PRO A 215 1.10 0.13 -26.08
N ALA A 216 1.97 1.06 -25.70
CA ALA A 216 3.36 0.76 -25.36
C ALA A 216 3.46 -0.17 -24.12
N PHE A 217 2.56 0.01 -23.16
CA PHE A 217 2.53 -0.81 -21.95
C PHE A 217 1.88 -2.17 -22.20
N THR A 218 0.74 -2.21 -22.92
CA THR A 218 0.04 -3.46 -23.21
C THR A 218 0.89 -4.43 -24.04
N SER A 219 1.68 -3.94 -24.99
CA SER A 219 2.63 -4.77 -25.75
C SER A 219 3.67 -5.42 -24.82
N LYS A 220 4.26 -4.65 -23.91
CA LYS A 220 5.27 -5.16 -22.95
C LYS A 220 4.67 -6.20 -22.00
N ILE A 221 3.49 -5.94 -21.45
CA ILE A 221 2.82 -6.89 -20.55
C ILE A 221 2.40 -8.16 -21.29
N SER A 222 1.95 -8.05 -22.54
CA SER A 222 1.61 -9.22 -23.35
C SER A 222 2.83 -10.12 -23.58
N ILE A 223 4.01 -9.53 -23.85
CA ILE A 223 5.27 -10.26 -23.99
C ILE A 223 5.66 -10.92 -22.65
N LEU A 224 5.59 -10.16 -21.55
CA LEU A 224 5.89 -10.66 -20.21
C LEU A 224 4.98 -11.85 -19.83
N ALA A 225 3.67 -11.72 -20.03
CA ALA A 225 2.71 -12.77 -19.74
C ALA A 225 2.99 -14.03 -20.58
N ARG A 226 3.32 -13.89 -21.87
CA ARG A 226 3.72 -15.02 -22.72
C ARG A 226 5.00 -15.69 -22.24
N SER A 227 6.01 -14.91 -21.85
CA SER A 227 7.27 -15.43 -21.29
C SER A 227 7.00 -16.24 -20.02
N VAL A 228 6.26 -15.66 -19.07
CA VAL A 228 5.94 -16.32 -17.79
C VAL A 228 5.14 -17.61 -18.01
N VAL A 229 4.17 -17.59 -18.94
CA VAL A 229 3.39 -18.80 -19.29
C VAL A 229 4.26 -19.86 -19.96
N SER A 230 5.20 -19.46 -20.83
CA SER A 230 6.14 -20.37 -21.47
C SER A 230 7.02 -21.06 -20.43
N ASP A 231 7.61 -20.29 -19.51
CA ASP A 231 8.43 -20.82 -18.43
C ASP A 231 7.62 -21.83 -17.60
N PHE A 232 6.37 -21.52 -17.26
CA PHE A 232 5.52 -22.44 -16.52
C PHE A 232 5.18 -23.74 -17.27
N LYS A 233 4.95 -23.67 -18.58
CA LYS A 233 4.68 -24.87 -19.39
C LYS A 233 5.87 -25.82 -19.41
N THR A 234 7.10 -25.31 -19.29
CA THR A 234 8.29 -26.18 -19.18
C THR A 234 8.40 -26.88 -17.82
N PHE A 235 7.76 -26.33 -16.78
CA PHE A 235 7.75 -26.90 -15.42
C PHE A 235 6.61 -27.89 -15.18
N LEU A 236 5.50 -27.80 -15.91
CA LEU A 236 4.44 -28.80 -15.85
C LEU A 236 4.88 -30.06 -16.60
N PRO A 237 4.95 -31.24 -15.96
CA PRO A 237 5.23 -32.47 -16.68
C PRO A 237 4.15 -32.65 -17.75
N THR A 238 4.57 -32.75 -19.02
CA THR A 238 3.71 -33.19 -20.12
C THR A 238 3.12 -34.54 -19.73
N LYS A 239 1.79 -34.59 -19.59
CA LYS A 239 1.06 -35.85 -19.48
C LYS A 239 1.29 -36.73 -20.69
#